data_AF-A0A095BYW3-F1
#
_entry.id   AF-A0A095BYW3-F1
#
_cell.length_a   1.000
_cell.length_b   1.000
_cell.length_c   1.000
_cell.angle_alpha   90.00
_cell.angle_beta   90.00
_cell.angle_gamma   90.00
#
_symmetry.space_group_name_H-M   'P 1'
#
loop_
_entity.id
_entity.type
_entity.pdbx_description
1 polymer ?
#
loop_
_entity_poly.entity_id
_entity_poly.type
_entity_poly.pdbx_seq_one_letter_code
_entity_poly.pdbx_strand_id
1 'polypeptide(L)'
;MFQDVDMSNIEESVNYHSNDNSTCSMCIQYITKWQTYLNSTSLDEQIEKYIKSTCAFYLFFRHQCEKMMERCLNKTIHIIEQTNATTLCKVR
;
A
#
# COMPACT_ATOMS: atom_id res chain seq x y z
N MET A 1 -1.00 15.30 -20.63
CA MET A 1 -1.68 14.08 -21.11
C MET A 1 -1.33 12.96 -20.13
N PHE A 2 -2.01 12.98 -18.99
CA PHE A 2 -2.06 11.84 -18.07
C PHE A 2 -3.36 11.13 -18.44
N GLN A 3 -3.31 9.84 -18.75
CA GLN A 3 -4.55 9.09 -18.88
C GLN A 3 -5.09 8.88 -17.48
N ASP A 4 -6.24 9.51 -17.23
CA ASP A 4 -7.06 9.32 -16.05
C ASP A 4 -7.38 7.84 -15.90
N VAL A 5 -6.98 7.24 -14.78
CA VAL A 5 -7.59 5.99 -14.34
C VAL A 5 -8.95 6.39 -13.77
N ASP A 6 -9.97 6.27 -14.60
CA ASP A 6 -11.34 6.56 -14.24
C ASP A 6 -11.85 5.53 -13.20
N MET A 7 -11.87 5.95 -11.94
CA MET A 7 -12.33 5.18 -10.79
C MET A 7 -13.87 5.25 -10.63
N SER A 8 -14.60 5.83 -11.58
CA SER A 8 -16.05 6.05 -11.48
C SER A 8 -16.92 4.81 -11.72
N ASN A 9 -16.34 3.66 -12.06
CA ASN A 9 -17.09 2.43 -12.36
C ASN A 9 -16.99 1.33 -11.28
N ILE A 10 -16.57 1.65 -10.05
CA ILE A 10 -16.86 0.79 -8.90
C ILE A 10 -18.13 1.30 -8.24
N GLU A 11 -19.27 1.12 -8.90
CA GLU A 11 -20.51 0.89 -8.15
C GLU A 11 -20.46 -0.54 -7.61
N GLU A 12 -19.63 -0.78 -6.61
CA GLU A 12 -19.96 -1.80 -5.63
C GLU A 12 -20.36 -1.05 -4.38
N SER A 13 -21.67 -0.96 -4.20
CA SER A 13 -22.29 -0.80 -2.90
C SER A 13 -21.79 -1.95 -2.01
N VAL A 14 -20.61 -1.79 -1.41
CA VAL A 14 -20.13 -2.69 -0.36
C VAL A 14 -21.00 -2.39 0.85
N ASN A 15 -22.14 -3.07 0.89
CA ASN A 15 -22.94 -3.19 2.08
C ASN A 15 -22.03 -3.88 3.12
N TYR A 16 -21.46 -3.09 4.03
CA TYR A 16 -20.77 -3.57 5.23
C TYR A 16 -21.81 -4.19 6.17
N HIS A 17 -22.46 -5.26 5.72
CA HIS A 17 -23.07 -6.20 6.64
C HIS A 17 -21.92 -7.00 7.24
N SER A 18 -21.43 -6.50 8.38
CA SER A 18 -20.36 -7.10 9.18
C SER A 18 -20.79 -8.50 9.62
N ASN A 19 -20.44 -9.48 8.80
CA ASN A 19 -20.10 -10.78 9.33
C ASN A 19 -18.58 -10.70 9.52
N ASP A 20 -18.08 -10.71 10.76
CA ASP A 20 -16.65 -10.48 11.04
C ASP A 20 -15.73 -11.44 10.24
N ASN A 21 -16.26 -12.59 9.82
CA ASN A 21 -15.61 -13.53 8.91
C ASN A 21 -15.40 -13.00 7.48
N SER A 22 -16.34 -12.22 6.91
CA SER A 22 -16.21 -11.69 5.55
C SER A 22 -15.17 -10.58 5.48
N THR A 23 -15.14 -9.65 6.45
CA THR A 23 -14.12 -8.59 6.52
C THR A 23 -12.72 -9.17 6.76
N CYS A 24 -12.59 -10.18 7.61
CA CYS A 24 -11.31 -10.88 7.85
C CYS A 24 -10.81 -11.58 6.57
N SER A 25 -11.68 -12.32 5.87
CA SER A 25 -11.31 -13.01 4.64
C SER A 25 -10.95 -12.06 3.50
N MET A 26 -11.62 -10.91 3.38
CA MET A 26 -11.25 -9.86 2.42
C MET A 26 -9.88 -9.26 2.76
N CYS A 27 -9.61 -8.96 4.02
CA CYS A 27 -8.31 -8.46 4.45
C CYS A 27 -7.19 -9.46 4.10
N ILE A 28 -7.39 -10.74 4.42
CA ILE A 28 -6.40 -11.79 4.13
C ILE A 28 -6.13 -11.85 2.62
N GLN A 29 -7.17 -11.88 1.79
CA GLN A 29 -7.01 -11.87 0.33
C GLN A 29 -6.25 -10.65 -0.16
N TYR A 30 -6.53 -9.47 0.42
CA TYR A 30 -5.87 -8.23 0.03
C TYR A 30 -4.38 -8.26 0.41
N ILE A 31 -4.05 -8.64 1.65
CA ILE A 31 -2.65 -8.73 2.10
C ILE A 31 -1.87 -9.78 1.30
N THR A 32 -2.45 -10.94 0.98
CA THR A 32 -1.79 -11.95 0.14
C THR A 32 -1.50 -11.44 -1.28
N LYS A 33 -2.42 -10.67 -1.87
CA LYS A 33 -2.17 -10.00 -3.16
C LYS A 33 -1.03 -8.99 -3.05
N TRP A 34 -1.00 -8.19 -1.99
CA TRP A 34 0.10 -7.26 -1.73
C TRP A 34 1.43 -7.97 -1.56
N GLN A 35 1.52 -9.04 -0.75
CA GLN A 35 2.75 -9.83 -0.60
C GLN A 35 3.27 -10.38 -1.94
N THR A 36 2.38 -10.73 -2.86
CA THR A 36 2.77 -11.15 -4.22
C THR A 36 3.29 -9.96 -5.04
N TYR A 37 2.64 -8.81 -4.93
CA TYR A 37 2.98 -7.59 -5.66
C TYR A 37 4.27 -6.93 -5.15
N LEU A 38 4.55 -7.02 -3.86
CA LEU A 38 5.76 -6.51 -3.22
C LEU A 38 7.05 -7.15 -3.77
N ASN A 39 6.97 -8.39 -4.28
CA ASN A 39 8.09 -9.08 -4.91
C ASN A 39 8.37 -8.63 -6.37
N SER A 40 7.69 -7.59 -6.87
CA SER A 40 7.83 -7.14 -8.27
C SER A 40 8.76 -5.92 -8.41
N THR A 41 9.69 -5.99 -9.36
CA THR A 41 10.63 -4.88 -9.67
C THR A 41 9.91 -3.59 -10.11
N SER A 42 8.70 -3.71 -10.67
CA SER A 42 7.90 -2.55 -11.08
C SER A 42 7.33 -1.75 -9.90
N LEU A 43 7.26 -2.33 -8.71
CA LEU A 43 6.86 -1.61 -7.51
C LEU A 43 7.97 -0.68 -7.01
N ASP A 44 9.23 -1.15 -7.01
CA ASP A 44 10.37 -0.37 -6.52
C ASP A 44 10.51 0.96 -7.27
N GLU A 45 10.39 0.91 -8.61
CA GLU A 45 10.45 2.11 -9.46
C GLU A 45 9.30 3.09 -9.18
N GLN A 46 8.09 2.57 -8.94
CA GLN A 46 6.92 3.39 -8.61
C GLN A 46 7.06 4.05 -7.25
N ILE A 47 7.58 3.31 -6.27
CA ILE A 47 7.87 3.83 -4.92
C ILE A 47 8.91 4.94 -5.01
N GLU A 48 10.02 4.73 -5.72
CA GLU A 48 11.07 5.74 -5.87
C GLU A 48 10.52 7.03 -6.50
N LYS A 49 9.70 6.90 -7.55
CA LYS A 49 9.06 8.04 -8.20
C LYS A 49 8.10 8.77 -7.26
N TYR A 50 7.32 8.04 -6.46
CA TYR A 50 6.41 8.62 -5.48
C TYR A 50 7.16 9.40 -4.39
N ILE A 51 8.25 8.83 -3.86
CA ILE A 51 9.10 9.47 -2.85
C ILE A 51 9.69 10.77 -3.42
N LYS A 52 10.31 10.70 -4.61
CA LYS A 52 10.90 11.86 -5.28
C LYS A 52 9.88 12.96 -5.55
N SER A 53 8.67 12.61 -5.99
CA SER A 53 7.58 13.56 -6.24
C SER A 53 7.10 14.22 -4.94
N THR A 54 6.86 13.43 -3.90
CA THR A 54 6.40 13.92 -2.59
C THR A 54 7.42 14.86 -1.95
N CYS A 55 8.71 14.50 -2.03
CA CYS A 55 9.78 15.26 -1.42
C CYS A 55 10.27 16.45 -2.26
N ALA A 56 9.87 16.56 -3.53
CA ALA A 56 10.27 17.66 -4.41
C ALA A 56 9.87 19.04 -3.88
N PHE A 57 8.77 19.13 -3.13
CA PHE A 57 8.29 20.37 -2.52
C PHE A 57 9.20 20.89 -1.40
N TYR A 58 10.01 20.03 -0.79
CA TYR A 58 10.83 20.37 0.37
C TYR A 58 12.26 20.70 -0.07
N LEU A 59 12.50 21.85 -0.71
CA LEU A 59 13.81 22.20 -1.29
C LEU A 59 15.00 21.98 -0.32
N PHE A 60 15.00 22.60 0.85
CA PHE A 60 16.11 22.49 1.82
C PHE A 60 16.15 21.17 2.59
N PHE A 61 15.02 20.44 2.66
CA PHE A 61 14.90 19.21 3.46
C PHE A 61 14.66 17.98 2.59
N ARG A 62 14.83 18.09 1.27
CA ARG A 62 14.47 17.06 0.30
C ARG A 62 15.11 15.73 0.64
N HIS A 63 16.42 15.74 0.89
CA HIS A 63 17.17 14.54 1.26
C HIS A 63 16.68 13.91 2.57
N GLN A 64 16.30 14.73 3.56
CA GLN A 64 15.78 14.21 4.82
C GLN A 64 14.37 13.63 4.66
N CYS A 65 13.54 14.25 3.81
CA CYS A 65 12.23 13.73 3.42
C CYS A 65 12.37 12.40 2.71
N GLU A 66 13.24 12.30 1.69
CA GLU A 66 13.45 11.08 0.90
C GLU A 66 13.90 9.94 1.83
N LYS A 67 14.90 10.18 2.69
CA LYS A 67 15.36 9.20 3.69
C LYS A 67 14.31 8.81 4.72
N MET A 68 13.41 9.72 5.09
CA MET A 68 12.32 9.40 6.01
C MET A 68 11.31 8.49 5.33
N MET A 69 10.89 8.84 4.13
CA MET A 69 9.93 8.09 3.34
C MET A 69 10.45 6.69 3.00
N GLU A 70 11.70 6.57 2.55
CA GLU A 70 12.36 5.28 2.33
C GLU A 70 12.33 4.40 3.58
N ARG A 71 12.69 4.96 4.75
CA ARG A 71 12.67 4.20 6.02
C ARG A 71 11.26 3.75 6.41
N CYS A 72 10.27 4.62 6.27
CA CYS A 72 8.88 4.29 6.58
C CYS A 72 8.32 3.21 5.64
N LEU A 73 8.59 3.33 4.34
CA LEU A 73 8.13 2.39 3.32
C LEU A 73 8.81 1.04 3.47
N ASN A 74 10.14 1.00 3.61
CA ASN A 74 10.88 -0.25 3.83
C ASN A 74 10.40 -0.97 5.10
N LYS A 75 10.13 -0.23 6.18
CA LYS A 75 9.56 -0.81 7.40
C LYS A 75 8.16 -1.40 7.16
N THR A 76 7.34 -0.71 6.37
CA THR A 76 5.97 -1.17 6.05
C THR A 76 5.99 -2.42 5.19
N ILE A 77 6.79 -2.43 4.12
CA ILE A 77 7.02 -3.58 3.25
C ILE A 77 7.50 -4.77 4.09
N HIS A 78 8.52 -4.56 4.93
CA HIS A 78 9.04 -5.61 5.79
C HIS A 78 7.98 -6.20 6.73
N ILE A 79 7.10 -5.37 7.30
CA ILE A 79 5.98 -5.85 8.14
C ILE A 79 5.03 -6.72 7.31
N ILE A 80 4.68 -6.29 6.10
CA ILE A 80 3.75 -7.01 5.23
C ILE A 80 4.37 -8.34 4.76
N GLU A 81 5.66 -8.37 4.42
CA GLU A 81 6.36 -9.58 3.97
C GLU A 81 6.57 -10.59 5.09
N GLN A 82 6.97 -10.14 6.28
CA GLN A 82 7.36 -11.03 7.39
C GLN A 82 6.19 -11.47 8.26
N THR A 83 5.03 -10.79 8.17
CA THR A 83 3.86 -11.11 8.99
C THR A 83 2.84 -11.91 8.18
N ASN A 84 2.35 -13.01 8.74
CA ASN A 84 1.27 -13.77 8.12
C ASN A 84 0.01 -12.89 7.97
N ALA A 85 -0.64 -12.94 6.80
CA ALA A 85 -1.86 -12.20 6.50
C ALA A 85 -2.96 -12.41 7.56
N THR A 86 -3.08 -13.62 8.10
CA THR A 86 -4.02 -13.97 9.16
C THR A 86 -3.74 -13.22 10.47
N THR A 87 -2.47 -12.94 10.76
CA THR A 87 -2.06 -12.19 11.96
C THR A 87 -2.29 -10.70 11.77
N LEU A 88 -2.02 -10.16 10.58
CA LEU A 88 -2.26 -8.74 10.25
C LEU A 88 -3.75 -8.39 10.23
N CYS A 89 -4.58 -9.34 9.78
CA CYS A 89 -6.02 -9.15 9.60
C CYS A 89 -6.87 -9.54 10.81
N LYS A 90 -6.26 -9.91 11.93
CA LYS A 90 -7.00 -10.13 13.17
C LYS A 90 -7.61 -8.82 13.63
N VAL A 91 -8.92 -8.71 13.49
CA VAL A 91 -9.73 -7.66 14.10
C VAL A 91 -9.64 -7.85 15.62
N ARG A 92 -9.23 -6.80 16.34
CA ARG A 92 -9.23 -6.75 17.81
C ARG A 92 -10.52 -6.14 18.29
#